data_AF-A0A166NMY0-F1
#
_entry.id   AF-A0A166NMY0-F1
#
_cell.length_a   1.000
_cell.length_b   1.000
_cell.length_c   1.000
_cell.angle_alpha   90.00
_cell.angle_beta   90.00
_cell.angle_gamma   90.00
#
_symmetry.space_group_name_H-M   'P 1'
#
loop_
_entity.id
_entity.type
_entity.pdbx_description
1 polymer ?
#
loop_
_entity_poly.entity_id
_entity_poly.type
_entity_poly.pdbx_seq_one_letter_code
_entity_poly.pdbx_strand_id
1 'polypeptide(L)'
;MSSDAIEATFRTAIENKVIPGAVLVATNKSGTFNYAKAFGQTGVSPTAQPLTIDSTFWIASCTKLLTTLACFQCIERGLFSLDSPDDIARLLPELAAPQILTGFDATGPVTVPAKNRITLRQLLTHTSGMTYEFMDPRLMAWRKTPEGSRKHDDPFMRANLLPLVYEPGESWMYSVSLDWAGKLVERANSGVTLEVYMQQHIWDPLGVQGITFHLEKKGLKQVETATREPETGVLIPGKNEFIPEFISFGSGGAGLYASAPEYLKILASILRDDGKLVRSESVAEMFKAQLSPGCKDTWTTMLQLPEANAAFTANVGLLADFTWGLGGKYSLEDLPERRKKGSLSWGGLPNLYWWIDPKAGIAGLYASQVLPTGDKKSAEMFGEFEKGIYKQAQALSPSVL
;
A
#
# COMPACT_ATOMS: atom_id res chain seq x y z
N MET A 1 -29.20 -2.54 3.33
CA MET A 1 -28.67 -3.86 3.67
C MET A 1 -28.33 -3.73 5.12
N SER A 2 -28.98 -4.48 6.00
CA SER A 2 -28.58 -4.54 7.41
C SER A 2 -27.17 -5.12 7.52
N SER A 3 -26.55 -5.02 8.69
CA SER A 3 -25.33 -5.79 9.04
C SER A 3 -25.45 -7.25 8.60
N ASP A 4 -26.63 -7.83 8.79
CA ASP A 4 -26.92 -9.24 8.55
C ASP A 4 -26.74 -9.64 7.08
N ALA A 5 -26.95 -8.71 6.14
CA ALA A 5 -26.75 -8.99 4.72
C ALA A 5 -25.26 -9.11 4.33
N ILE A 6 -24.39 -8.24 4.88
CA ILE A 6 -22.93 -8.37 4.67
C ILE A 6 -22.46 -9.68 5.30
N GLU A 7 -22.89 -9.94 6.54
CA GLU A 7 -22.48 -11.14 7.25
C GLU A 7 -22.93 -12.42 6.55
N ALA A 8 -24.16 -12.48 6.04
CA ALA A 8 -24.68 -13.62 5.28
C ALA A 8 -23.86 -13.86 4.01
N THR A 9 -23.59 -12.81 3.21
CA THR A 9 -22.77 -12.92 2.00
C THR A 9 -21.40 -13.52 2.30
N PHE A 10 -20.74 -13.06 3.37
CA PHE A 10 -19.44 -13.60 3.76
C PHE A 10 -19.53 -15.04 4.28
N ARG A 11 -20.52 -15.40 5.11
CA ARG A 11 -20.70 -16.78 5.56
C ARG A 11 -20.89 -17.74 4.39
N THR A 12 -21.75 -17.41 3.44
CA THR A 12 -21.95 -18.20 2.22
C THR A 12 -20.69 -18.29 1.36
N ALA A 13 -19.91 -17.21 1.26
CA ALA A 13 -18.63 -17.22 0.54
C ALA A 13 -17.61 -18.17 1.21
N ILE A 14 -17.56 -18.22 2.54
CA ILE A 14 -16.71 -19.17 3.28
C ILE A 14 -17.17 -20.62 3.08
N GLU A 15 -18.47 -20.88 3.21
CA GLU A 15 -19.07 -22.22 3.00
C GLU A 15 -18.75 -22.76 1.60
N ASN A 16 -18.82 -21.88 0.59
CA ASN A 16 -18.51 -22.20 -0.80
C ASN A 16 -17.02 -22.12 -1.15
N LYS A 17 -16.13 -21.94 -0.16
CA LYS A 17 -14.66 -21.85 -0.33
C LYS A 17 -14.24 -20.79 -1.36
N VAL A 18 -14.99 -19.68 -1.45
CA VAL A 18 -14.67 -18.56 -2.33
C VAL A 18 -13.40 -17.86 -1.87
N ILE A 19 -13.28 -17.61 -0.55
CA ILE A 19 -12.09 -17.11 0.14
C ILE A 19 -11.87 -17.95 1.41
N PRO A 20 -10.63 -18.07 1.94
CA PRO A 20 -10.40 -18.82 3.19
C PRO A 20 -11.00 -18.10 4.39
N GLY A 21 -10.96 -16.77 4.36
CA GLY A 21 -11.36 -15.91 5.44
C GLY A 21 -11.01 -14.45 5.18
N ALA A 22 -11.62 -13.55 5.94
CA ALA A 22 -11.35 -12.12 5.89
C ALA A 22 -11.72 -11.45 7.23
N VAL A 23 -11.00 -10.38 7.55
CA VAL A 23 -11.39 -9.42 8.59
C VAL A 23 -11.83 -8.13 7.93
N LEU A 24 -13.02 -7.67 8.31
CA LEU A 24 -13.70 -6.52 7.74
C LEU A 24 -13.84 -5.45 8.82
N VAL A 25 -13.30 -4.26 8.58
CA VAL A 25 -13.40 -3.15 9.52
C VAL A 25 -13.76 -1.84 8.81
N ALA A 26 -14.64 -1.05 9.41
CA ALA A 26 -15.00 0.28 8.91
C ALA A 26 -15.46 1.19 10.05
N THR A 27 -15.31 2.50 9.85
CA THR A 27 -15.80 3.51 10.78
C THR A 27 -16.25 4.76 10.04
N ASN A 28 -17.01 5.62 10.72
CA ASN A 28 -17.33 6.95 10.21
C ASN A 28 -16.49 8.05 10.89
N LYS A 29 -16.53 9.25 10.33
CA LYS A 29 -15.76 10.40 10.82
C LYS A 29 -16.09 10.76 12.27
N SER A 30 -17.35 10.64 12.68
CA SER A 30 -17.78 10.95 14.06
C SER A 30 -17.46 9.84 15.07
N GLY A 31 -17.06 8.64 14.63
CA GLY A 31 -16.82 7.47 15.48
C GLY A 31 -18.10 6.82 16.02
N THR A 32 -19.28 7.28 15.61
CA THR A 32 -20.58 6.74 16.03
C THR A 32 -20.95 5.44 15.31
N PHE A 33 -20.30 5.15 14.19
CA PHE A 33 -20.41 3.90 13.46
C PHE A 33 -19.07 3.17 13.51
N ASN A 34 -19.08 1.92 13.99
CA ASN A 34 -17.93 1.02 13.95
C ASN A 34 -18.40 -0.37 13.54
N TYR A 35 -17.80 -0.89 12.49
CA TYR A 35 -18.02 -2.25 12.01
C TYR A 35 -16.72 -3.01 12.15
N ALA A 36 -16.76 -4.19 12.77
CA ALA A 36 -15.62 -5.10 12.89
C ALA A 36 -16.12 -6.54 12.93
N LYS A 37 -15.78 -7.34 11.92
CA LYS A 37 -16.18 -8.76 11.82
C LYS A 37 -15.07 -9.59 11.20
N ALA A 38 -14.89 -10.81 11.70
CA ALA A 38 -13.99 -11.81 11.16
C ALA A 38 -14.81 -12.99 10.63
N PHE A 39 -14.41 -13.55 9.49
CA PHE A 39 -15.05 -14.70 8.85
C PHE A 39 -14.00 -15.71 8.41
N GLY A 40 -14.34 -17.00 8.52
CA GLY A 40 -13.52 -18.09 8.00
C GLY A 40 -12.32 -18.43 8.86
N GLN A 41 -11.28 -18.93 8.21
CA GLN A 41 -10.09 -19.52 8.83
C GLN A 41 -8.83 -18.71 8.46
N THR A 42 -7.76 -18.90 9.23
CA THR A 42 -6.45 -18.25 9.03
C THR A 42 -5.72 -18.74 7.77
N GLY A 43 -6.30 -19.67 7.02
CA GLY A 43 -5.69 -20.32 5.86
C GLY A 43 -6.56 -21.45 5.33
N VAL A 44 -5.99 -22.26 4.45
CA VAL A 44 -6.62 -23.49 3.94
C VAL A 44 -5.88 -24.76 4.36
N SER A 45 -4.85 -24.63 5.21
CA SER A 45 -4.13 -25.78 5.75
C SER A 45 -5.03 -26.59 6.71
N PRO A 46 -4.74 -27.88 6.93
CA PRO A 46 -5.43 -28.67 7.95
C PRO A 46 -5.26 -28.12 9.38
N THR A 47 -4.24 -27.29 9.60
CA THR A 47 -3.94 -26.65 10.89
C THR A 47 -4.52 -25.25 11.04
N ALA A 48 -5.21 -24.74 10.00
CA ALA A 48 -5.79 -23.42 10.03
C ALA A 48 -6.76 -23.27 11.21
N GLN A 49 -6.73 -22.09 11.83
CA GLN A 49 -7.55 -21.75 13.00
C GLN A 49 -8.63 -20.75 12.61
N PRO A 50 -9.71 -20.62 13.39
CA PRO A 50 -10.70 -19.58 13.14
C PRO A 50 -10.05 -18.18 13.15
N LEU A 51 -10.37 -17.35 12.16
CA LEU A 51 -9.93 -15.96 12.15
C LEU A 51 -10.60 -15.17 13.28
N THR A 52 -9.82 -14.31 13.92
CA THR A 52 -10.30 -13.30 14.87
C THR A 52 -10.04 -11.91 14.31
N ILE A 53 -10.71 -10.88 14.85
CA ILE A 53 -10.46 -9.50 14.42
C ILE A 53 -9.02 -9.05 14.73
N ASP A 54 -8.39 -9.65 15.73
CA ASP A 54 -7.02 -9.36 16.17
C ASP A 54 -5.96 -10.22 15.45
N SER A 55 -6.37 -11.06 14.49
CA SER A 55 -5.44 -11.83 13.68
C SER A 55 -4.48 -10.90 12.92
N THR A 56 -3.20 -11.26 12.89
CA THR A 56 -2.15 -10.41 12.33
C THR A 56 -1.91 -10.74 10.86
N PHE A 57 -2.06 -9.75 9.99
CA PHE A 57 -1.87 -9.88 8.55
C PHE A 57 -0.51 -9.32 8.16
N TRP A 58 0.16 -9.92 7.17
CA TRP A 58 1.17 -9.18 6.42
C TRP A 58 0.45 -8.18 5.52
N ILE A 59 0.55 -6.90 5.84
CA ILE A 59 -0.24 -5.87 5.17
C ILE A 59 0.44 -5.34 3.91
N ALA A 60 1.64 -5.82 3.60
CA ALA A 60 2.36 -5.51 2.36
C ALA A 60 2.30 -4.01 2.05
N SER A 61 1.84 -3.65 0.85
CA SER A 61 1.79 -2.26 0.37
C SER A 61 0.86 -1.32 1.13
N CYS A 62 0.02 -1.78 2.06
CA CYS A 62 -0.64 -0.89 3.02
C CYS A 62 0.39 -0.11 3.87
N THR A 63 1.59 -0.65 4.06
CA THR A 63 2.74 0.01 4.73
C THR A 63 3.03 1.40 4.16
N LYS A 64 2.83 1.60 2.85
CA LYS A 64 3.14 2.85 2.14
C LYS A 64 2.44 4.06 2.73
N LEU A 65 1.22 3.89 3.25
CA LEU A 65 0.48 4.98 3.89
C LEU A 65 1.19 5.45 5.17
N LEU A 66 1.67 4.52 5.99
CA LEU A 66 2.40 4.86 7.22
C LEU A 66 3.74 5.51 6.92
N THR A 67 4.46 5.03 5.91
CA THR A 67 5.71 5.67 5.47
C THR A 67 5.45 7.09 4.96
N THR A 68 4.34 7.30 4.23
CA THR A 68 3.93 8.64 3.79
C THR A 68 3.67 9.57 4.97
N LEU A 69 2.95 9.11 6.00
CA LEU A 69 2.73 9.88 7.23
C LEU A 69 4.06 10.23 7.92
N ALA A 70 4.98 9.29 8.01
CA ALA A 70 6.31 9.52 8.59
C ALA A 70 7.10 10.60 7.83
N CYS A 71 7.01 10.62 6.50
CA CYS A 71 7.57 11.68 5.67
C CYS A 71 6.93 13.04 5.98
N PHE A 72 5.61 13.12 6.07
CA PHE A 72 4.91 14.37 6.43
C PHE A 72 5.30 14.88 7.81
N GLN A 73 5.42 14.01 8.82
CA GLN A 73 5.91 14.40 10.15
C GLN A 73 7.34 14.96 10.11
N CYS A 74 8.20 14.46 9.22
CA CYS A 74 9.53 15.03 9.01
C CYS A 74 9.47 16.39 8.28
N ILE A 75 8.59 16.54 7.28
CA ILE A 75 8.33 17.81 6.60
C ILE A 75 7.83 18.88 7.58
N GLU A 76 6.90 18.51 8.44
CA GLU A 76 6.32 19.40 9.44
C GLU A 76 7.34 19.91 10.47
N ARG A 77 8.41 19.14 10.68
CA ARG A 77 9.57 19.47 11.52
C ARG A 77 10.71 20.15 10.75
N GLY A 78 10.52 20.41 9.46
CA GLY A 78 11.50 21.11 8.61
C GLY A 78 12.75 20.30 8.27
N LEU A 79 12.72 18.97 8.37
CA LEU A 79 13.89 18.12 8.12
C LEU A 79 14.21 17.93 6.63
N PHE A 80 13.16 18.00 5.79
CA PHE A 80 13.20 18.01 4.34
C PHE A 80 11.85 18.48 3.80
N SER A 81 11.74 18.68 2.48
CA SER A 81 10.50 19.09 1.81
C SER A 81 10.10 18.14 0.68
N LEU A 82 8.85 18.26 0.19
CA LEU A 82 8.33 17.42 -0.90
C LEU A 82 9.12 17.61 -2.21
N ASP A 83 9.53 18.83 -2.52
CA ASP A 83 9.99 19.23 -3.85
C ASP A 83 11.47 19.61 -3.90
N SER A 84 12.22 19.41 -2.82
CA SER A 84 13.66 19.70 -2.78
C SER A 84 14.48 18.47 -3.22
N PRO A 85 15.05 18.47 -4.43
CA PRO A 85 15.99 17.42 -4.84
C PRO A 85 17.33 17.51 -4.06
N ASP A 86 17.62 18.65 -3.42
CA ASP A 86 18.80 18.81 -2.56
C ASP A 86 18.65 18.03 -1.26
N ASP A 87 17.43 17.94 -0.71
CA ASP A 87 17.16 17.08 0.44
C ASP A 87 17.36 15.61 0.10
N ILE A 88 16.94 15.19 -1.10
CA ILE A 88 17.19 13.84 -1.61
C ILE A 88 18.69 13.61 -1.77
N ALA A 89 19.43 14.50 -2.41
CA ALA A 89 20.88 14.31 -2.59
C ALA A 89 21.65 14.29 -1.25
N ARG A 90 21.23 15.12 -0.28
CA ARG A 90 21.84 15.20 1.04
C ARG A 90 21.62 13.95 1.89
N LEU A 91 20.40 13.41 1.88
CA LEU A 91 20.00 12.31 2.74
C LEU A 91 20.07 10.95 2.03
N LEU A 92 19.92 10.92 0.70
CA LEU A 92 19.99 9.74 -0.17
C LEU A 92 21.00 10.00 -1.30
N PRO A 93 22.31 10.17 -1.00
CA PRO A 93 23.32 10.48 -2.01
C PRO A 93 23.37 9.47 -3.15
N GLU A 94 22.91 8.25 -2.92
CA GLU A 94 22.86 7.18 -3.92
C GLU A 94 21.80 7.45 -5.02
N LEU A 95 20.88 8.38 -4.76
CA LEU A 95 19.87 8.86 -5.69
C LEU A 95 20.20 10.24 -6.27
N ALA A 96 21.36 10.82 -5.97
CA ALA A 96 21.72 12.18 -6.40
C ALA A 96 22.03 12.29 -7.90
N ALA A 97 22.58 11.23 -8.50
CA ALA A 97 22.96 11.17 -9.91
C ALA A 97 22.56 9.81 -10.54
N PRO A 98 21.27 9.48 -10.55
CA PRO A 98 20.81 8.16 -10.96
C PRO A 98 21.02 7.95 -12.47
N GLN A 99 21.29 6.69 -12.84
CA GLN A 99 21.38 6.27 -14.23
C GLN A 99 20.06 5.61 -14.67
N ILE A 100 19.68 5.78 -15.93
CA ILE A 100 18.52 5.17 -16.57
C ILE A 100 19.00 4.01 -17.44
N LEU A 101 18.49 2.80 -17.20
CA LEU A 101 18.75 1.62 -18.01
C LEU A 101 17.91 1.66 -19.30
N THR A 102 18.58 1.84 -20.44
CA THR A 102 17.92 1.94 -21.75
C THR A 102 17.93 0.62 -22.52
N GLY A 103 18.80 -0.31 -22.17
CA GLY A 103 18.86 -1.62 -22.81
C GLY A 103 20.16 -2.37 -22.54
N PHE A 104 20.52 -3.26 -23.46
CA PHE A 104 21.75 -4.05 -23.44
C PHE A 104 22.37 -4.07 -24.83
N ASP A 105 23.70 -4.06 -24.90
CA ASP A 105 24.47 -4.27 -26.12
C ASP A 105 25.45 -5.45 -25.95
N ALA A 106 26.38 -5.62 -26.89
CA ALA A 106 27.36 -6.70 -26.87
C ALA A 106 28.33 -6.65 -25.67
N THR A 107 28.43 -5.50 -24.99
CA THR A 107 29.34 -5.25 -23.86
C THR A 107 28.64 -5.30 -22.51
N GLY A 108 27.32 -5.11 -22.46
CA GLY A 108 26.55 -5.22 -21.23
C GLY A 108 25.37 -4.23 -21.15
N PRO A 109 24.97 -3.81 -19.94
CA PRO A 109 23.86 -2.89 -19.76
C PRO A 109 24.22 -1.48 -20.25
N VAL A 110 23.33 -0.89 -21.05
CA VAL A 110 23.47 0.47 -21.54
C VAL A 110 22.67 1.40 -20.62
N THR A 111 23.35 2.40 -20.06
CA THR A 111 22.71 3.40 -19.21
C THR A 111 23.01 4.81 -19.68
N VAL A 112 22.11 5.74 -19.37
CA VAL A 112 22.30 7.17 -19.58
C VAL A 112 22.03 7.93 -18.28
N PRO A 113 22.75 9.03 -17.99
CA PRO A 113 22.44 9.86 -16.83
C PRO A 113 21.02 10.41 -16.93
N ALA A 114 20.27 10.35 -15.82
CA ALA A 114 19.00 11.07 -15.73
C ALA A 114 19.26 12.58 -15.80
N LYS A 115 18.39 13.29 -16.53
CA LYS A 115 18.43 14.75 -16.64
C LYS A 115 17.72 15.41 -15.48
N ASN A 116 16.65 14.78 -15.00
CA ASN A 116 15.87 15.28 -13.87
C ASN A 116 16.39 14.71 -12.55
N ARG A 117 16.35 15.52 -11.50
CA ARG A 117 16.69 15.07 -10.13
C ARG A 117 15.44 14.56 -9.44
N ILE A 118 15.59 13.52 -8.62
CA ILE A 118 14.49 12.91 -7.87
C ILE A 118 14.05 13.83 -6.72
N THR A 119 12.74 13.96 -6.51
CA THR A 119 12.14 14.61 -5.33
C THR A 119 11.38 13.62 -4.45
N LEU A 120 11.09 14.00 -3.20
CA LEU A 120 10.25 13.19 -2.32
C LEU A 120 8.83 13.04 -2.88
N ARG A 121 8.26 14.10 -3.48
CA ARG A 121 6.96 14.01 -4.16
C ARG A 121 6.96 12.91 -5.21
N GLN A 122 8.03 12.79 -6.01
CA GLN A 122 8.15 11.74 -7.01
C GLN A 122 8.28 10.34 -6.38
N LEU A 123 8.96 10.22 -5.24
CA LEU A 123 9.01 8.95 -4.50
C LEU A 123 7.61 8.54 -4.00
N LEU A 124 6.87 9.45 -3.38
CA LEU A 124 5.54 9.18 -2.81
C LEU A 124 4.45 8.95 -3.88
N THR A 125 4.72 9.38 -5.12
CA THR A 125 3.78 9.28 -6.25
C THR A 125 4.12 8.21 -7.26
N HIS A 126 5.19 7.45 -7.06
CA HIS A 126 5.69 6.46 -8.03
C HIS A 126 6.01 7.07 -9.41
N THR A 127 6.60 8.28 -9.40
CA THR A 127 7.03 9.00 -10.62
C THR A 127 8.54 9.26 -10.64
N SER A 128 9.31 8.59 -9.79
CA SER A 128 10.75 8.79 -9.60
C SER A 128 11.65 8.19 -10.68
N GLY A 129 11.11 7.48 -11.66
CA GLY A 129 11.90 6.68 -12.61
C GLY A 129 12.16 5.24 -12.13
N MET A 130 11.82 4.92 -10.88
CA MET A 130 12.01 3.58 -10.32
C MET A 130 10.85 2.64 -10.69
N THR A 131 11.10 1.33 -10.64
CA THR A 131 10.09 0.27 -10.66
C THR A 131 10.52 -0.89 -9.78
N TYR A 132 9.65 -1.87 -9.56
CA TYR A 132 10.07 -3.14 -8.98
C TYR A 132 10.83 -3.98 -10.01
N GLU A 133 11.88 -4.67 -9.56
CA GLU A 133 12.71 -5.55 -10.41
C GLU A 133 11.88 -6.54 -11.24
N PHE A 134 10.90 -7.19 -10.63
CA PHE A 134 10.03 -8.17 -11.29
C PHE A 134 9.03 -7.56 -12.28
N MET A 135 8.92 -6.23 -12.34
CA MET A 135 8.02 -5.51 -13.25
C MET A 135 8.71 -5.03 -14.52
N ASP A 136 10.05 -5.10 -14.61
CA ASP A 136 10.80 -4.69 -15.79
C ASP A 136 11.85 -5.74 -16.18
N PRO A 137 11.66 -6.42 -17.34
CA PRO A 137 12.60 -7.43 -17.81
C PRO A 137 14.05 -6.94 -17.95
N ARG A 138 14.26 -5.64 -18.21
CA ARG A 138 15.61 -5.05 -18.29
C ARG A 138 16.29 -5.07 -16.92
N LEU A 139 15.56 -4.79 -15.84
CA LEU A 139 16.10 -4.87 -14.48
C LEU A 139 16.40 -6.31 -14.07
N MET A 140 15.54 -7.27 -14.43
CA MET A 140 15.80 -8.70 -14.20
C MET A 140 17.06 -9.17 -14.95
N ALA A 141 17.30 -8.67 -16.16
CA ALA A 141 18.54 -8.93 -16.91
C ALA A 141 19.74 -8.22 -16.26
N TRP A 142 19.57 -6.97 -15.82
CA TRP A 142 20.62 -6.17 -15.19
C TRP A 142 21.14 -6.83 -13.91
N ARG A 143 20.25 -7.41 -13.10
CA ARG A 143 20.62 -8.17 -11.89
C ARG A 143 21.55 -9.35 -12.13
N LYS A 144 21.64 -9.84 -13.37
CA LYS A 144 22.53 -10.95 -13.75
C LYS A 144 23.92 -10.47 -14.19
N THR A 145 24.15 -9.16 -14.29
CA THR A 145 25.46 -8.57 -14.63
C THR A 145 26.28 -8.29 -13.37
N PRO A 146 27.60 -8.03 -13.49
CA PRO A 146 28.42 -7.61 -12.36
C PRO A 146 27.89 -6.34 -11.67
N GLU A 147 27.44 -5.36 -12.45
CA GLU A 147 26.91 -4.07 -11.98
C GLU A 147 25.61 -4.24 -11.19
N GLY A 148 24.74 -5.16 -11.63
CA GLY A 148 23.49 -5.45 -10.95
C GLY A 148 23.57 -6.48 -9.84
N SER A 149 24.76 -7.04 -9.60
CA SER A 149 24.94 -8.10 -8.62
C SER A 149 24.51 -7.66 -7.22
N ARG A 150 23.90 -8.58 -6.48
CA ARG A 150 23.45 -8.35 -5.09
C ARG A 150 24.61 -8.35 -4.07
N LYS A 151 25.85 -8.14 -4.52
CA LYS A 151 27.03 -8.07 -3.67
C LYS A 151 27.16 -6.66 -3.09
N HIS A 152 26.42 -6.41 -2.02
CA HIS A 152 26.47 -5.17 -1.26
C HIS A 152 26.37 -5.50 0.24
N ASP A 153 27.17 -4.83 1.08
CA ASP A 153 27.21 -5.11 2.52
C ASP A 153 25.93 -4.65 3.24
N ASP A 154 25.40 -3.49 2.87
CA ASP A 154 24.08 -3.02 3.33
C ASP A 154 22.94 -3.82 2.66
N PRO A 155 22.10 -4.55 3.44
CA PRO A 155 20.94 -5.29 2.93
C PRO A 155 19.88 -4.42 2.24
N PHE A 156 19.70 -3.17 2.68
CA PHE A 156 18.77 -2.22 2.06
C PHE A 156 19.22 -1.92 0.63
N MET A 157 20.51 -1.62 0.45
CA MET A 157 21.08 -1.30 -0.85
C MET A 157 21.04 -2.51 -1.79
N ARG A 158 21.35 -3.70 -1.26
CA ARG A 158 21.21 -4.96 -1.99
C ARG A 158 19.81 -5.17 -2.58
N ALA A 159 18.78 -4.77 -1.83
CA ALA A 159 17.39 -4.91 -2.24
C ALA A 159 16.94 -3.79 -3.20
N ASN A 160 17.28 -2.54 -2.91
CA ASN A 160 16.59 -1.37 -3.48
C ASN A 160 17.43 -0.48 -4.41
N LEU A 161 18.75 -0.69 -4.48
CA LEU A 161 19.59 0.06 -5.42
C LEU A 161 19.50 -0.58 -6.81
N LEU A 162 18.79 0.11 -7.70
CA LEU A 162 18.53 -0.26 -9.10
C LEU A 162 18.69 0.98 -9.97
N PRO A 163 19.10 0.85 -11.25
CA PRO A 163 18.99 1.95 -12.20
C PRO A 163 17.51 2.30 -12.41
N LEU A 164 17.24 3.55 -12.77
CA LEU A 164 15.93 3.99 -13.21
C LEU A 164 15.58 3.36 -14.56
N VAL A 165 14.32 3.42 -14.95
CA VAL A 165 13.81 2.88 -16.21
C VAL A 165 13.18 3.95 -17.11
N TYR A 166 13.04 5.18 -16.60
CA TYR A 166 12.61 6.39 -17.30
C TYR A 166 13.05 7.65 -16.52
N GLU A 167 12.91 8.83 -17.12
CA GLU A 167 13.24 10.12 -16.50
C GLU A 167 12.30 10.48 -15.33
N PRO A 168 12.83 10.89 -14.15
CA PRO A 168 11.99 11.31 -13.03
C PRO A 168 10.98 12.39 -13.44
N GLY A 169 9.70 12.17 -13.13
CA GLY A 169 8.57 13.08 -13.41
C GLY A 169 7.88 12.88 -14.77
N GLU A 170 8.41 12.04 -15.66
CA GLU A 170 7.90 11.88 -17.03
C GLU A 170 6.94 10.70 -17.21
N SER A 171 6.92 9.74 -16.28
CA SER A 171 6.07 8.55 -16.34
C SER A 171 5.69 8.04 -14.95
N TRP A 172 4.68 7.18 -14.88
CA TRP A 172 4.26 6.49 -13.67
C TRP A 172 4.59 5.00 -13.73
N MET A 173 5.23 4.48 -12.68
CA MET A 173 5.47 3.04 -12.53
C MET A 173 5.57 2.65 -11.06
N TYR A 174 4.80 1.64 -10.65
CA TYR A 174 4.80 1.15 -9.27
C TYR A 174 6.18 0.60 -8.86
N SER A 175 6.66 0.96 -7.67
CA SER A 175 8.10 0.87 -7.37
C SER A 175 8.47 0.74 -5.90
N VAL A 176 9.76 0.51 -5.66
CA VAL A 176 10.46 0.57 -4.36
C VAL A 176 10.61 1.98 -3.78
N SER A 177 9.99 3.00 -4.38
CA SER A 177 10.21 4.40 -3.95
C SER A 177 9.81 4.68 -2.51
N LEU A 178 8.82 3.96 -1.95
CA LEU A 178 8.46 4.11 -0.55
C LEU A 178 9.47 3.44 0.41
N ASP A 179 10.26 2.47 -0.05
CA ASP A 179 11.39 1.96 0.74
C ASP A 179 12.47 3.03 0.89
N TRP A 180 12.76 3.77 -0.20
CA TRP A 180 13.65 4.93 -0.17
C TRP A 180 13.10 6.09 0.65
N ALA A 181 11.78 6.35 0.61
CA ALA A 181 11.14 7.34 1.48
C ALA A 181 11.25 6.95 2.97
N GLY A 182 11.14 5.66 3.30
CA GLY A 182 11.43 5.15 4.64
C GLY A 182 12.88 5.41 5.05
N LYS A 183 13.84 5.11 4.17
CA LYS A 183 15.28 5.39 4.40
C LYS A 183 15.57 6.88 4.58
N LEU A 184 14.85 7.74 3.87
CA LEU A 184 14.91 9.20 4.02
C LEU A 184 14.51 9.60 5.45
N VAL A 185 13.42 9.04 5.98
CA VAL A 185 12.98 9.26 7.37
C VAL A 185 14.05 8.81 8.35
N GLU A 186 14.59 7.59 8.20
CA GLU A 186 15.64 7.10 9.10
C GLU A 186 16.85 8.04 9.14
N ARG A 187 17.37 8.43 7.97
CA ARG A 187 18.56 9.28 7.86
C ARG A 187 18.30 10.71 8.34
N ALA A 188 17.11 11.26 8.11
CA ALA A 188 16.71 12.56 8.63
C ALA A 188 16.61 12.60 10.17
N ASN A 189 16.39 11.44 10.80
CA ASN A 189 16.29 11.29 12.24
C ASN A 189 17.53 10.57 12.81
N SER A 190 18.72 10.92 12.30
CA SER A 190 20.01 10.42 12.82
C SER A 190 20.15 8.89 12.85
N GLY A 191 19.50 8.19 11.92
CA GLY A 191 19.58 6.73 11.78
C GLY A 191 18.63 5.95 12.69
N VAL A 192 17.67 6.59 13.36
CA VAL A 192 16.59 5.89 14.05
C VAL A 192 15.87 4.99 13.06
N THR A 193 15.68 3.71 13.42
CA THR A 193 15.03 2.74 12.53
C THR A 193 13.58 3.11 12.27
N LEU A 194 13.06 2.71 11.10
CA LEU A 194 11.68 3.00 10.74
C LEU A 194 10.66 2.39 11.73
N GLU A 195 10.95 1.22 12.30
CA GLU A 195 10.17 0.61 13.39
C GLU A 195 10.05 1.54 14.60
N VAL A 196 11.19 2.04 15.11
CA VAL A 196 11.22 2.89 16.30
C VAL A 196 10.53 4.22 16.01
N TYR A 197 10.79 4.81 14.84
CA TYR A 197 10.14 6.04 14.42
C TYR A 197 8.61 5.91 14.37
N MET A 198 8.11 4.88 13.68
CA MET A 198 6.66 4.67 13.53
C MET A 198 6.00 4.30 14.86
N GLN A 199 6.67 3.52 15.73
CA GLN A 199 6.18 3.24 17.08
C GLN A 199 5.93 4.54 17.84
N GLN A 200 6.93 5.41 17.94
CA GLN A 200 6.85 6.64 18.73
C GLN A 200 5.90 7.69 18.15
N HIS A 201 5.86 7.83 16.82
CA HIS A 201 5.20 8.98 16.18
C HIS A 201 3.89 8.63 15.49
N ILE A 202 3.57 7.35 15.25
CA ILE A 202 2.34 6.94 14.56
C ILE A 202 1.52 5.98 15.44
N TRP A 203 2.15 4.96 16.02
CA TRP A 203 1.42 3.91 16.73
C TRP A 203 1.07 4.31 18.17
N ASP A 204 2.05 4.79 18.94
CA ASP A 204 1.85 5.22 20.34
C ASP A 204 0.79 6.33 20.48
N PRO A 205 0.76 7.39 19.64
CA PRO A 205 -0.27 8.43 19.71
C PRO A 205 -1.70 7.90 19.50
N LEU A 206 -1.85 6.73 18.87
CA LEU A 206 -3.14 6.08 18.62
C LEU A 206 -3.40 4.88 19.54
N GLY A 207 -2.50 4.59 20.49
CA GLY A 207 -2.59 3.41 21.35
C GLY A 207 -2.61 2.11 20.53
N VAL A 208 -1.78 2.04 19.50
CA VAL A 208 -1.54 0.84 18.67
C VAL A 208 -0.32 0.10 19.21
N GLN A 209 -0.43 -1.22 19.36
CA GLN A 209 0.61 -2.04 19.99
C GLN A 209 1.09 -3.20 19.11
N GLY A 210 0.23 -3.72 18.23
CA GLY A 210 0.47 -4.90 17.42
C GLY A 210 1.03 -4.65 16.02
N ILE A 211 1.12 -3.39 15.56
CA ILE A 211 1.79 -3.08 14.29
C ILE A 211 3.31 -3.16 14.46
N THR A 212 3.99 -3.84 13.54
CA THR A 212 5.45 -4.01 13.58
C THR A 212 6.02 -4.45 12.23
N PHE A 213 7.30 -4.22 12.00
CA PHE A 213 8.13 -4.88 10.98
C PHE A 213 8.63 -6.27 11.44
N HIS A 214 8.55 -6.57 12.74
CA HIS A 214 9.22 -7.68 13.41
C HIS A 214 8.25 -8.50 14.28
N LEU A 215 7.54 -9.46 13.67
CA LEU A 215 6.59 -10.33 14.38
C LEU A 215 7.22 -11.03 15.59
N GLU A 216 8.48 -11.44 15.46
CA GLU A 216 9.24 -12.15 16.49
C GLU A 216 9.41 -11.33 17.78
N LYS A 217 9.47 -10.00 17.67
CA LYS A 217 9.62 -9.09 18.82
C LYS A 217 8.30 -8.88 19.58
N LYS A 218 7.17 -9.20 18.95
CA LYS A 218 5.82 -9.03 19.52
C LYS A 218 5.16 -10.37 19.90
N GLY A 219 5.80 -11.50 19.61
CA GLY A 219 5.21 -12.84 19.82
C GLY A 219 3.99 -13.10 18.94
N LEU A 220 3.88 -12.41 17.81
CA LEU A 220 2.75 -12.48 16.90
C LEU A 220 2.98 -13.55 15.83
N LYS A 221 1.88 -14.09 15.29
CA LYS A 221 1.91 -15.02 14.15
C LYS A 221 1.08 -14.44 13.00
N GLN A 222 1.64 -14.52 11.80
CA GLN A 222 0.93 -14.11 10.59
C GLN A 222 -0.18 -15.11 10.25
N VAL A 223 -1.30 -14.60 9.77
CA VAL A 223 -2.31 -15.36 9.01
C VAL A 223 -1.63 -16.01 7.79
N GLU A 224 -1.96 -17.27 7.53
CA GLU A 224 -1.38 -18.03 6.42
C GLU A 224 -1.79 -17.43 5.07
N THR A 225 -0.87 -17.47 4.11
CA THR A 225 -1.18 -17.13 2.73
C THR A 225 -1.86 -18.29 2.03
N ALA A 226 -2.99 -18.03 1.37
CA ALA A 226 -3.62 -18.96 0.44
C ALA A 226 -3.37 -18.48 -0.99
N THR A 227 -3.12 -19.41 -1.91
CA THR A 227 -2.98 -19.12 -3.34
C THR A 227 -4.15 -19.73 -4.08
N ARG A 228 -4.79 -18.96 -4.95
CA ARG A 228 -5.76 -19.47 -5.91
C ARG A 228 -5.02 -20.00 -7.12
N GLU A 229 -5.16 -21.29 -7.37
CA GLU A 229 -4.59 -21.94 -8.55
C GLU A 229 -5.32 -21.46 -9.82
N PRO A 230 -4.61 -20.92 -10.84
CA PRO A 230 -5.26 -20.36 -12.03
C PRO A 230 -6.08 -21.37 -12.83
N GLU A 231 -5.65 -22.64 -12.90
CA GLU A 231 -6.28 -23.66 -13.73
C GLU A 231 -7.59 -24.19 -13.13
N THR A 232 -7.60 -24.43 -11.82
CA THR A 232 -8.75 -25.03 -11.12
C THR A 232 -9.60 -24.01 -10.37
N GLY A 233 -9.05 -22.83 -10.07
CA GLY A 233 -9.68 -21.81 -9.23
C GLY A 233 -9.77 -22.17 -7.74
N VAL A 234 -9.17 -23.31 -7.34
CA VAL A 234 -9.14 -23.82 -5.96
C VAL A 234 -8.10 -23.06 -5.14
N LEU A 235 -8.40 -22.87 -3.85
CA LEU A 235 -7.45 -22.30 -2.89
C LEU A 235 -6.58 -23.41 -2.31
N ILE A 236 -5.27 -23.22 -2.40
CA ILE A 236 -4.24 -24.10 -1.84
C ILE A 236 -3.35 -23.32 -0.86
N PRO A 237 -2.65 -24.00 0.08
CA PRO A 237 -1.64 -23.33 0.90
C PRO A 237 -0.62 -22.64 0.00
N GLY A 238 -0.40 -21.35 0.22
CA GLY A 238 0.50 -20.52 -0.55
C GLY A 238 1.79 -20.23 0.21
N LYS A 239 2.91 -20.16 -0.51
CA LYS A 239 4.13 -19.52 0.00
C LYS A 239 4.17 -18.09 -0.51
N ASN A 240 4.43 -17.14 0.38
CA ASN A 240 4.61 -15.76 0.01
C ASN A 240 6.10 -15.45 -0.13
N GLU A 241 6.59 -15.49 -1.37
CA GLU A 241 8.01 -15.31 -1.68
C GLU A 241 8.52 -13.88 -1.47
N PHE A 242 7.61 -12.92 -1.31
CA PHE A 242 7.96 -11.52 -1.06
C PHE A 242 8.23 -11.22 0.42
N ILE A 243 7.86 -12.13 1.32
CA ILE A 243 8.18 -12.01 2.74
C ILE A 243 9.59 -12.55 2.95
N PRO A 244 10.54 -11.74 3.43
CA PRO A 244 11.88 -12.23 3.71
C PRO A 244 11.85 -13.24 4.86
N GLU A 245 12.70 -14.26 4.79
CA GLU A 245 12.91 -15.17 5.92
C GLU A 245 13.49 -14.44 7.14
N PHE A 246 14.31 -13.41 6.90
CA PHE A 246 14.92 -12.57 7.93
C PHE A 246 14.72 -11.08 7.62
N ILE A 247 14.15 -10.33 8.56
CA ILE A 247 13.93 -8.89 8.46
C ILE A 247 15.21 -8.15 8.87
N SER A 248 15.97 -7.69 7.87
CA SER A 248 17.23 -6.96 8.08
C SER A 248 17.08 -5.43 8.08
N PHE A 249 15.96 -4.91 7.59
CA PHE A 249 15.59 -3.49 7.62
C PHE A 249 14.08 -3.32 7.52
N GLY A 250 13.55 -2.17 7.95
CA GLY A 250 12.14 -1.82 7.80
C GLY A 250 11.81 -1.44 6.35
N SER A 251 11.19 -2.34 5.59
CA SER A 251 10.72 -2.05 4.22
C SER A 251 9.54 -1.08 4.25
N GLY A 252 9.80 0.23 4.06
CA GLY A 252 8.77 1.26 4.01
C GLY A 252 7.75 1.07 2.87
N GLY A 253 8.04 0.20 1.90
CA GLY A 253 7.14 -0.18 0.82
C GLY A 253 6.21 -1.35 1.14
N ALA A 254 6.62 -2.31 1.98
CA ALA A 254 5.86 -3.57 2.14
C ALA A 254 6.06 -4.33 3.47
N GLY A 255 6.80 -3.78 4.43
CA GLY A 255 7.35 -4.58 5.54
C GLY A 255 6.44 -4.75 6.76
N LEU A 256 5.32 -4.06 6.87
CA LEU A 256 4.52 -4.10 8.10
C LEU A 256 3.58 -5.30 8.19
N TYR A 257 3.34 -5.65 9.44
CA TYR A 257 2.30 -6.54 9.91
C TYR A 257 1.32 -5.76 10.79
N ALA A 258 0.03 -6.06 10.70
CA ALA A 258 -0.99 -5.40 11.50
C ALA A 258 -2.25 -6.25 11.65
N SER A 259 -3.00 -6.03 12.72
CA SER A 259 -4.42 -6.40 12.77
C SER A 259 -5.27 -5.34 12.05
N ALA A 260 -6.42 -5.75 11.50
CA ALA A 260 -7.29 -4.82 10.79
C ALA A 260 -7.82 -3.68 11.69
N PRO A 261 -8.28 -3.93 12.95
CA PRO A 261 -8.71 -2.87 13.84
C PRO A 261 -7.63 -1.83 14.16
N GLU A 262 -6.38 -2.26 14.33
CA GLU A 262 -5.27 -1.32 14.58
C GLU A 262 -4.94 -0.47 13.36
N TYR A 263 -4.95 -1.06 12.15
CA TYR A 263 -4.79 -0.29 10.93
C TYR A 263 -5.95 0.70 10.72
N LEU A 264 -7.18 0.33 11.08
CA LEU A 264 -8.34 1.22 11.03
C LEU A 264 -8.17 2.46 11.91
N LYS A 265 -7.50 2.36 13.08
CA LYS A 265 -7.22 3.54 13.92
C LYS A 265 -6.44 4.62 13.18
N ILE A 266 -5.49 4.22 12.32
CA ILE A 266 -4.69 5.13 11.49
C ILE A 266 -5.58 5.79 10.42
N LEU A 267 -6.35 4.99 9.69
CA LEU A 267 -7.29 5.49 8.68
C LEU A 267 -8.31 6.46 9.29
N ALA A 268 -8.80 6.16 10.49
CA ALA A 268 -9.78 6.96 11.20
C ALA A 268 -9.21 8.28 11.70
N SER A 269 -7.94 8.32 12.13
CA SER A 269 -7.26 9.58 12.51
C SER A 269 -7.11 10.51 11.31
N ILE A 270 -6.70 9.97 10.14
CA ILE A 270 -6.65 10.74 8.89
C ILE A 270 -8.05 11.23 8.47
N LEU A 271 -9.06 10.36 8.51
CA LEU A 271 -10.45 10.72 8.16
C LEU A 271 -10.99 11.85 9.04
N ARG A 272 -10.69 11.79 10.34
CA ARG A 272 -11.10 12.80 11.32
C ARG A 272 -10.36 14.11 11.14
N ASP A 273 -9.15 14.07 10.58
CA ASP A 273 -8.23 15.21 10.56
C ASP A 273 -8.04 15.73 12.00
N ASP A 274 -7.72 14.80 12.93
CA ASP A 274 -7.70 15.06 14.37
C ASP A 274 -6.34 15.59 14.89
N GLY A 275 -5.41 15.89 13.98
CA GLY A 275 -4.09 16.46 14.31
C GLY A 275 -3.14 15.52 15.07
N LYS A 276 -3.52 14.25 15.30
CA LYS A 276 -2.70 13.31 16.08
C LYS A 276 -1.49 12.79 15.32
N LEU A 277 -1.62 12.64 14.00
CA LEU A 277 -0.57 12.08 13.15
C LEU A 277 0.18 13.15 12.37
N VAL A 278 -0.56 14.04 11.71
CA VAL A 278 -0.08 15.13 10.86
C VAL A 278 -1.06 16.30 10.95
N ARG A 279 -0.62 17.50 10.59
CA ARG A 279 -1.47 18.71 10.53
C ARG A 279 -2.46 18.63 9.36
N SER A 280 -3.54 19.41 9.45
CA SER A 280 -4.59 19.47 8.44
C SER A 280 -4.10 19.90 7.06
N GLU A 281 -3.04 20.72 6.97
CA GLU A 281 -2.43 21.07 5.69
C GLU A 281 -1.78 19.85 5.01
N SER A 282 -1.12 18.99 5.79
CA SER A 282 -0.54 17.73 5.31
C SER A 282 -1.64 16.76 4.87
N VAL A 283 -2.73 16.64 5.64
CA VAL A 283 -3.90 15.86 5.23
C VAL A 283 -4.46 16.40 3.91
N ALA A 284 -4.71 17.71 3.81
CA ALA A 284 -5.23 18.32 2.58
C ALA A 284 -4.31 18.07 1.36
N GLU A 285 -2.99 18.06 1.55
CA GLU A 285 -2.02 17.76 0.48
C GLU A 285 -2.04 16.29 0.04
N MET A 286 -2.30 15.35 0.96
CA MET A 286 -2.48 13.92 0.63
C MET A 286 -3.66 13.69 -0.30
N PHE A 287 -4.74 14.46 -0.13
CA PHE A 287 -5.99 14.35 -0.89
C PHE A 287 -6.05 15.30 -2.09
N LYS A 288 -4.96 15.37 -2.88
CA LYS A 288 -4.90 16.09 -4.16
C LYS A 288 -4.46 15.18 -5.29
N ALA A 289 -4.84 15.51 -6.51
CA ALA A 289 -4.26 14.90 -7.70
C ALA A 289 -2.81 15.35 -7.87
N GLN A 290 -1.86 14.41 -7.90
CA GLN A 290 -0.43 14.70 -7.89
C GLN A 290 0.28 14.39 -9.22
N LEU A 291 -0.34 13.60 -10.10
CA LEU A 291 0.30 13.22 -11.37
C LEU A 291 0.25 14.38 -12.39
N SER A 292 1.38 14.64 -13.03
CA SER A 292 1.43 15.44 -14.26
C SER A 292 0.64 14.76 -15.39
N PRO A 293 0.24 15.48 -16.45
CA PRO A 293 -0.45 14.86 -17.59
C PRO A 293 0.27 13.64 -18.17
N GLY A 294 1.59 13.71 -18.39
CA GLY A 294 2.35 12.56 -18.91
C GLY A 294 2.39 11.35 -17.96
N CYS A 295 2.56 11.59 -16.65
CA CYS A 295 2.46 10.53 -15.64
C CYS A 295 1.04 9.93 -15.59
N LYS A 296 0.01 10.76 -15.74
CA LYS A 296 -1.39 10.35 -15.76
C LYS A 296 -1.74 9.52 -17.00
N ASP A 297 -1.19 9.87 -18.16
CA ASP A 297 -1.39 9.12 -19.40
C ASP A 297 -0.81 7.72 -19.27
N THR A 298 0.43 7.59 -18.82
CA THR A 298 1.10 6.29 -18.61
C THR A 298 0.40 5.41 -17.57
N TRP A 299 -0.06 6.00 -16.46
CA TRP A 299 -0.93 5.32 -15.49
C TRP A 299 -2.22 4.80 -16.15
N THR A 300 -2.92 5.65 -16.90
CA THR A 300 -4.17 5.28 -17.57
C THR A 300 -3.96 4.18 -18.61
N THR A 301 -2.87 4.24 -19.38
CA THR A 301 -2.48 3.19 -20.34
C THR A 301 -2.23 1.87 -19.62
N MET A 302 -1.51 1.89 -18.50
CA MET A 302 -1.24 0.68 -17.72
C MET A 302 -2.53 0.02 -17.23
N LEU A 303 -3.52 0.81 -16.79
CA LEU A 303 -4.81 0.29 -16.33
C LEU A 303 -5.68 -0.33 -17.44
N GLN A 304 -5.30 -0.22 -18.71
CA GLN A 304 -5.95 -0.95 -19.81
C GLN A 304 -5.55 -2.44 -19.84
N LEU A 305 -4.44 -2.81 -19.19
CA LEU A 305 -4.06 -4.21 -19.02
C LEU A 305 -4.94 -4.84 -17.93
N PRO A 306 -5.68 -5.93 -18.20
CA PRO A 306 -6.61 -6.53 -17.24
C PRO A 306 -5.96 -6.90 -15.90
N GLU A 307 -4.75 -7.46 -15.92
CA GLU A 307 -4.03 -7.88 -14.72
C GLU A 307 -3.60 -6.67 -13.88
N ALA A 308 -3.15 -5.58 -14.52
CA ALA A 308 -2.81 -4.35 -13.84
C ALA A 308 -4.05 -3.66 -13.26
N ASN A 309 -5.16 -3.65 -14.00
CA ASN A 309 -6.44 -3.15 -13.52
C ASN A 309 -6.90 -3.91 -12.27
N ALA A 310 -6.84 -5.24 -12.32
CA ALA A 310 -7.16 -6.12 -11.20
C ALA A 310 -6.27 -5.80 -9.99
N ALA A 311 -4.96 -5.73 -10.18
CA ALA A 311 -3.98 -5.51 -9.12
C ALA A 311 -4.08 -4.12 -8.46
N PHE A 312 -4.22 -3.05 -9.25
CA PHE A 312 -4.16 -1.67 -8.75
C PHE A 312 -5.52 -1.07 -8.41
N THR A 313 -6.60 -1.70 -8.89
CA THR A 313 -7.94 -1.15 -8.71
C THR A 313 -8.95 -2.09 -8.11
N ALA A 314 -8.59 -3.35 -7.81
CA ALA A 314 -9.56 -4.37 -7.42
C ALA A 314 -10.70 -4.47 -8.45
N ASN A 315 -10.33 -4.38 -9.75
CA ASN A 315 -11.25 -4.41 -10.90
C ASN A 315 -12.27 -3.26 -10.98
N VAL A 316 -12.04 -2.13 -10.30
CA VAL A 316 -12.92 -0.94 -10.41
C VAL A 316 -12.42 0.13 -11.37
N GLY A 317 -11.21 -0.02 -11.93
CA GLY A 317 -10.53 0.99 -12.75
C GLY A 317 -11.26 1.35 -14.05
N LEU A 318 -12.15 0.48 -14.53
CA LEU A 318 -13.01 0.74 -15.69
C LEU A 318 -14.35 1.42 -15.30
N LEU A 319 -14.63 1.55 -14.01
CA LEU A 319 -15.89 2.13 -13.49
C LEU A 319 -15.75 3.59 -13.05
N ALA A 320 -14.52 4.09 -12.91
CA ALA A 320 -14.21 5.44 -12.47
C ALA A 320 -12.79 5.83 -12.85
N ASP A 321 -12.55 7.13 -13.06
CA ASP A 321 -11.21 7.65 -13.26
C ASP A 321 -10.42 7.82 -11.95
N PHE A 322 -9.13 7.47 -11.99
CA PHE A 322 -8.21 7.52 -10.86
C PHE A 322 -6.89 8.18 -11.23
N THR A 323 -6.33 8.96 -10.32
CA THR A 323 -4.94 9.43 -10.37
C THR A 323 -4.23 9.00 -9.09
N TRP A 324 -3.13 9.65 -8.74
CA TRP A 324 -2.38 9.40 -7.52
C TRP A 324 -2.44 10.60 -6.58
N GLY A 325 -2.63 10.34 -5.28
CA GLY A 325 -2.45 11.30 -4.18
C GLY A 325 -1.16 10.98 -3.41
N LEU A 326 -0.93 11.58 -2.24
CA LEU A 326 0.23 11.19 -1.41
C LEU A 326 -0.21 10.13 -0.42
N GLY A 327 0.22 8.89 -0.67
CA GLY A 327 -0.09 7.71 0.15
C GLY A 327 -0.97 6.67 -0.54
N GLY A 328 -1.58 6.99 -1.69
CA GLY A 328 -2.38 6.04 -2.45
C GLY A 328 -3.04 6.63 -3.70
N LYS A 329 -3.88 5.82 -4.33
CA LYS A 329 -4.70 6.18 -5.49
C LYS A 329 -5.81 7.16 -5.07
N TYR A 330 -5.98 8.21 -5.86
CA TYR A 330 -6.96 9.28 -5.65
C TYR A 330 -8.09 9.18 -6.69
N SER A 331 -9.35 9.15 -6.23
CA SER A 331 -10.52 9.04 -7.11
C SER A 331 -10.90 10.40 -7.71
N LEU A 332 -10.97 10.49 -9.04
CA LEU A 332 -11.39 11.70 -9.76
C LEU A 332 -12.90 11.75 -9.98
N GLU A 333 -13.57 10.62 -9.82
CA GLU A 333 -15.01 10.43 -10.00
C GLU A 333 -15.64 9.71 -8.79
N ASP A 334 -16.96 9.81 -8.67
CA ASP A 334 -17.73 8.99 -7.73
C ASP A 334 -17.77 7.55 -8.26
N LEU A 335 -17.48 6.57 -7.39
CA LEU A 335 -17.73 5.18 -7.69
C LEU A 335 -19.21 4.87 -7.40
N PRO A 336 -19.93 4.21 -8.33
CA PRO A 336 -21.33 3.85 -8.12
C PRO A 336 -21.53 3.08 -6.82
N GLU A 337 -22.47 3.55 -5.99
CA GLU A 337 -22.86 2.96 -4.68
C GLU A 337 -21.72 2.83 -3.64
N ARG A 338 -20.57 3.46 -3.89
CA ARG A 338 -19.34 3.30 -3.10
C ARG A 338 -18.74 4.69 -2.82
N ARG A 339 -17.41 4.76 -2.80
CA ARG A 339 -16.60 5.95 -2.51
C ARG A 339 -16.91 7.11 -3.44
N LYS A 340 -16.80 8.31 -2.91
CA LYS A 340 -16.95 9.56 -3.65
C LYS A 340 -15.64 10.02 -4.28
N LYS A 341 -15.76 10.94 -5.25
CA LYS A 341 -14.66 11.76 -5.76
C LYS A 341 -13.91 12.39 -4.59
N GLY A 342 -12.58 12.35 -4.66
CA GLY A 342 -11.72 12.85 -3.60
C GLY A 342 -11.37 11.83 -2.52
N SER A 343 -11.78 10.57 -2.67
CA SER A 343 -11.34 9.48 -1.79
C SER A 343 -9.91 9.03 -2.12
N LEU A 344 -9.17 8.62 -1.08
CA LEU A 344 -7.85 7.99 -1.18
C LEU A 344 -7.99 6.50 -0.89
N SER A 345 -7.27 5.66 -1.63
CA SER A 345 -7.30 4.21 -1.45
C SER A 345 -6.03 3.52 -1.91
N TRP A 346 -5.73 2.38 -1.30
CA TRP A 346 -4.71 1.48 -1.81
C TRP A 346 -4.94 0.07 -1.27
N GLY A 347 -3.94 -0.80 -1.39
CA GLY A 347 -4.03 -2.16 -0.94
C GLY A 347 -2.70 -2.80 -0.61
N GLY A 348 -2.78 -4.05 -0.19
CA GLY A 348 -1.66 -4.95 0.05
C GLY A 348 -1.74 -6.13 -0.91
N LEU A 349 -0.57 -6.65 -1.31
CA LEU A 349 -0.43 -7.73 -2.30
C LEU A 349 -1.40 -8.92 -2.05
N PRO A 350 -1.60 -9.40 -0.81
CA PRO A 350 -2.53 -10.49 -0.52
C PRO A 350 -4.02 -10.10 -0.56
N ASN A 351 -4.43 -9.22 -1.49
CA ASN A 351 -5.79 -8.68 -1.65
C ASN A 351 -6.33 -7.95 -0.40
N LEU A 352 -5.49 -7.18 0.29
CA LEU A 352 -5.96 -6.21 1.28
C LEU A 352 -6.37 -4.91 0.57
N TYR A 353 -7.47 -4.28 0.99
CA TYR A 353 -7.96 -3.04 0.38
C TYR A 353 -8.44 -2.05 1.44
N TRP A 354 -7.82 -0.88 1.50
CA TRP A 354 -8.23 0.20 2.38
C TRP A 354 -8.73 1.41 1.60
N TRP A 355 -9.58 2.21 2.26
CA TRP A 355 -10.01 3.50 1.73
C TRP A 355 -10.28 4.52 2.83
N ILE A 356 -10.18 5.79 2.44
CA ILE A 356 -10.57 6.96 3.21
C ILE A 356 -11.37 7.86 2.28
N ASP A 357 -12.62 8.13 2.64
CA ASP A 357 -13.53 8.99 1.89
C ASP A 357 -13.96 10.16 2.78
N PRO A 358 -13.25 11.31 2.70
CA PRO A 358 -13.59 12.48 3.49
C PRO A 358 -14.99 13.04 3.20
N LYS A 359 -15.48 12.90 1.96
CA LYS A 359 -16.78 13.45 1.54
C LYS A 359 -17.95 12.62 2.09
N ALA A 360 -17.85 11.30 2.04
CA ALA A 360 -18.83 10.42 2.68
C ALA A 360 -18.60 10.29 4.20
N GLY A 361 -17.44 10.69 4.70
CA GLY A 361 -17.07 10.55 6.11
C GLY A 361 -16.88 9.11 6.53
N ILE A 362 -16.33 8.24 5.66
CA ILE A 362 -16.17 6.80 5.89
C ILE A 362 -14.72 6.38 5.62
N ALA A 363 -14.18 5.47 6.44
CA ALA A 363 -12.95 4.76 6.15
C ALA A 363 -13.09 3.27 6.49
N GLY A 364 -12.31 2.42 5.84
CA GLY A 364 -12.36 0.99 6.09
C GLY A 364 -11.20 0.21 5.50
N LEU A 365 -11.15 -1.05 5.88
CA LEU A 365 -10.18 -2.04 5.42
C LEU A 365 -10.88 -3.41 5.27
N TYR A 366 -10.72 -4.01 4.10
CA TYR A 366 -10.88 -5.44 3.85
C TYR A 366 -9.51 -6.10 3.98
N ALA A 367 -9.33 -7.00 4.93
CA ALA A 367 -8.07 -7.71 5.15
C ALA A 367 -8.23 -9.20 4.83
N SER A 368 -7.51 -9.67 3.81
CA SER A 368 -7.37 -11.08 3.45
C SER A 368 -5.89 -11.46 3.31
N GLN A 369 -5.61 -12.74 3.07
CA GLN A 369 -4.29 -13.28 2.75
C GLN A 369 -4.37 -14.18 1.50
N VAL A 370 -4.95 -13.67 0.43
CA VAL A 370 -5.18 -14.43 -0.81
C VAL A 370 -4.26 -13.93 -1.92
N LEU A 371 -3.62 -14.84 -2.65
CA LEU A 371 -2.87 -14.57 -3.88
C LEU A 371 -3.54 -15.27 -5.09
N PRO A 372 -3.30 -14.83 -6.34
CA PRO A 372 -2.48 -13.66 -6.73
C PRO A 372 -3.14 -12.33 -6.36
N THR A 373 -2.36 -11.24 -6.38
CA THR A 373 -2.90 -9.88 -6.24
C THR A 373 -3.93 -9.61 -7.34
N GLY A 374 -5.02 -8.91 -7.01
CA GLY A 374 -6.12 -8.73 -7.96
C GLY A 374 -6.99 -9.98 -8.17
N ASP A 375 -6.98 -10.92 -7.22
CA ASP A 375 -7.85 -12.09 -7.24
C ASP A 375 -9.31 -11.65 -7.39
N LYS A 376 -9.95 -12.04 -8.49
CA LYS A 376 -11.30 -11.58 -8.84
C LYS A 376 -12.31 -11.86 -7.73
N LYS A 377 -12.28 -13.06 -7.15
CA LYS A 377 -13.21 -13.47 -6.08
C LYS A 377 -12.98 -12.66 -4.81
N SER A 378 -11.74 -12.43 -4.40
CA SER A 378 -11.44 -11.56 -3.25
C SER A 378 -11.84 -10.10 -3.51
N ALA A 379 -11.61 -9.58 -4.71
CA ALA A 379 -12.02 -8.23 -5.12
C ALA A 379 -13.56 -8.06 -5.14
N GLU A 380 -14.31 -9.06 -5.59
CA GLU A 380 -15.78 -9.09 -5.53
C GLU A 380 -16.27 -9.03 -4.07
N MET A 381 -15.67 -9.82 -3.18
CA MET A 381 -16.01 -9.78 -1.75
C MET A 381 -15.68 -8.43 -1.11
N PHE A 382 -14.57 -7.79 -1.49
CA PHE A 382 -14.29 -6.41 -1.10
C PHE A 382 -15.36 -5.43 -1.62
N GLY A 383 -15.80 -5.59 -2.87
CA GLY A 383 -16.86 -4.78 -3.46
C GLY A 383 -18.19 -4.88 -2.70
N GLU A 384 -18.61 -6.09 -2.34
CA GLU A 384 -19.82 -6.32 -1.54
C GLU A 384 -19.72 -5.71 -0.15
N PHE A 385 -18.55 -5.85 0.50
CA PHE A 385 -18.29 -5.21 1.78
C PHE A 385 -18.39 -3.68 1.68
N GLU A 386 -17.69 -3.06 0.72
CA GLU A 386 -17.68 -1.61 0.59
C GLU A 386 -19.08 -1.06 0.30
N LYS A 387 -19.82 -1.62 -0.67
CA LYS A 387 -21.21 -1.23 -0.95
C LYS A 387 -22.11 -1.37 0.28
N GLY A 388 -21.96 -2.47 1.02
CA GLY A 388 -22.69 -2.73 2.26
C GLY A 388 -22.46 -1.65 3.32
N ILE A 389 -21.20 -1.25 3.53
CA ILE A 389 -20.83 -0.20 4.47
C ILE A 389 -21.43 1.15 4.07
N TYR A 390 -21.33 1.54 2.79
CA TYR A 390 -21.92 2.80 2.33
C TYR A 390 -23.43 2.84 2.51
N LYS A 391 -24.13 1.73 2.24
CA LYS A 391 -25.57 1.61 2.46
C LYS A 391 -25.96 1.69 3.94
N GLN A 392 -25.17 1.12 4.85
CA GLN A 392 -25.40 1.23 6.29
C GLN A 392 -25.14 2.63 6.82
N ALA A 393 -24.03 3.25 6.41
CA ALA A 393 -23.69 4.61 6.83
C ALA A 393 -24.75 5.64 6.39
N GLN A 394 -25.26 5.52 5.16
CA GLN A 394 -26.37 6.36 4.67
C GLN A 394 -27.64 6.21 5.53
N ALA A 395 -27.97 5.00 5.96
CA ALA A 395 -29.13 4.75 6.81
C ALA A 395 -28.99 5.38 8.22
N LEU A 396 -27.76 5.53 8.71
CA LEU A 396 -27.44 6.12 10.03
C LEU A 396 -27.27 7.63 10.00
N SER A 397 -27.17 8.26 8.83
CA SER A 397 -27.05 9.72 8.68
C SER A 397 -27.76 10.21 7.41
N PRO A 398 -29.11 10.22 7.39
CA PRO A 398 -29.88 10.61 6.20
C PRO A 398 -29.66 12.07 5.77
N SER A 399 -29.10 12.91 6.64
CA SER A 399 -28.92 14.35 6.45
C SER A 399 -27.52 14.77 5.98
N VAL A 400 -26.61 13.83 5.70
CA VAL A 400 -25.25 14.12 5.24
C VAL A 400 -24.92 13.29 4.00
N LEU A 401 -25.51 13.65 2.86
CA LEU A 401 -24.96 13.41 1.51
C LEU A 401 -25.55 14.39 0.50
#